data_AF-A0A1T1HA20-F1
#
_entry.id   AF-A0A1T1HA20-F1
#
_cell.length_a   1.000
_cell.length_b   1.000
_cell.length_c   1.000
_cell.angle_alpha   90.00
_cell.angle_beta   90.00
_cell.angle_gamma   90.00
#
_symmetry.space_group_name_H-M   'P 1'
#
loop_
_entity.id
_entity.type
_entity.pdbx_description
1 polymer ?
#
loop_
_entity_poly.entity_id
_entity_poly.type
_entity_poly.pdbx_seq_one_letter_code
_entity_poly.pdbx_strand_id
1 'polypeptide(L)' 'MRRMAMTKVMLISALMSSMLLAGCSGLGVKPWERGVLAKEEMQLISDAVEAGLDDHIYFSKEATSGGRGFGGGGCGCN' A
#
# COMPACT_ATOMS: atom_id res chain seq x y z
N MET A 1 19.76 -41.31 -17.29
CA MET A 1 18.58 -40.70 -17.94
C MET A 1 17.53 -40.15 -16.97
N ARG A 2 17.07 -40.91 -15.95
CA ARG A 2 16.03 -40.45 -15.00
C ARG A 2 16.40 -39.22 -14.14
N ARG A 3 17.67 -39.10 -13.71
CA ARG A 3 18.15 -37.93 -12.92
C ARG A 3 18.09 -36.63 -13.73
N MET A 4 18.53 -36.65 -14.99
CA MET A 4 18.46 -35.50 -15.92
C MET A 4 17.02 -35.07 -16.24
N ALA A 5 16.09 -36.02 -16.32
CA ALA A 5 14.67 -35.72 -16.52
C ALA A 5 14.06 -35.02 -15.30
N MET A 6 14.39 -35.48 -14.08
CA MET A 6 13.94 -34.86 -12.83
C MET A 6 14.47 -33.43 -12.65
N THR A 7 15.74 -33.16 -13.02
CA THR A 7 16.29 -31.79 -12.94
C THR A 7 15.61 -30.83 -13.91
N LYS A 8 15.27 -31.30 -15.11
CA LYS A 8 14.53 -30.49 -16.11
C LYS A 8 13.10 -30.20 -15.65
N VAL A 9 12.41 -31.18 -15.08
CA VAL A 9 11.05 -31.01 -14.54
C VAL A 9 11.04 -29.99 -13.39
N MET A 10 12.02 -30.04 -12.49
CA MET A 10 12.18 -29.08 -11.39
C MET A 10 12.45 -27.64 -11.89
N LEU A 11 13.27 -27.48 -12.94
CA LEU A 11 13.54 -26.17 -13.53
C LEU A 11 12.29 -25.58 -14.20
N ILE A 12 11.51 -26.42 -14.90
CA ILE A 12 10.27 -25.98 -15.56
C ILE A 12 9.20 -25.60 -14.53
N SER A 13 9.05 -26.35 -13.43
CA SER A 13 8.08 -26.01 -12.38
C SER A 13 8.45 -24.73 -11.63
N ALA A 14 9.75 -24.48 -11.40
CA ALA A 14 10.24 -23.24 -10.80
C ALA A 14 9.95 -22.02 -11.70
N LEU A 15 10.19 -22.16 -13.01
CA LEU A 15 9.94 -21.09 -13.99
C LEU A 15 8.43 -20.80 -14.15
N MET A 16 7.58 -21.82 -14.10
CA MET A 16 6.13 -21.62 -14.12
C MET A 16 5.59 -20.96 -12.86
N SER A 17 6.17 -21.29 -11.69
CA SER A 17 5.77 -20.65 -10.43
C SER A 17 6.10 -19.16 -10.42
N SER A 18 7.25 -18.74 -10.94
CA SER A 18 7.62 -17.31 -10.95
C SER A 18 6.69 -16.45 -11.82
N MET A 19 6.14 -17.00 -12.91
CA MET A 19 5.15 -16.29 -13.74
C MET A 19 3.82 -16.05 -13.02
N LEU A 20 3.42 -16.95 -12.12
CA LEU A 20 2.19 -16.81 -11.33
C LEU A 20 2.29 -15.68 -10.28
N LEU A 21 3.51 -15.40 -9.77
CA LEU A 21 3.73 -14.31 -8.81
C LEU A 21 3.84 -12.92 -9.46
N ALA A 22 3.93 -12.83 -10.79
CA ALA A 22 4.05 -11.55 -11.51
C ALA A 22 2.70 -10.79 -11.67
N GLY A 23 1.59 -11.34 -11.18
CA GLY A 23 0.22 -10.97 -11.55
C GLY A 23 -0.29 -9.57 -11.15
N CYS A 24 0.47 -8.76 -10.41
CA CYS A 24 -0.04 -7.48 -9.89
C CYS A 24 0.88 -6.27 -10.13
N SER A 25 2.00 -6.42 -10.83
CA SER A 25 2.97 -5.33 -11.01
C SER A 25 2.44 -4.14 -11.84
N GLY A 26 1.33 -4.33 -12.57
CA GLY A 26 0.63 -3.30 -13.34
C GLY A 26 -0.73 -2.88 -12.77
N LEU A 27 -1.13 -3.40 -11.59
CA LEU A 27 -2.38 -3.02 -10.93
C LEU A 27 -2.19 -1.71 -10.16
N GLY A 28 -2.12 -0.61 -10.90
CA GLY A 28 -1.97 0.72 -10.34
C GLY A 28 -2.25 1.78 -11.40
N VAL A 29 -2.63 2.97 -10.95
CA VAL A 29 -2.83 4.13 -11.83
C VAL A 29 -1.48 4.76 -12.12
N LYS A 30 -1.29 5.27 -13.33
CA LYS A 30 -0.07 6.00 -13.69
C LYS A 30 0.05 7.25 -12.78
N PRO A 31 1.26 7.72 -12.46
CA PRO A 31 1.44 8.87 -11.56
C PRO A 31 0.64 10.12 -11.94
N TRP A 32 0.44 10.36 -13.25
CA TRP A 32 -0.32 11.48 -13.81
C TRP A 32 -1.85 11.27 -13.82
N GLU A 33 -2.34 10.03 -13.67
CA GLU A 33 -3.77 9.71 -13.58
C GLU A 33 -4.31 9.93 -12.16
N ARG A 34 -3.42 10.03 -11.17
CA ARG A 34 -3.79 10.27 -9.76
C ARG A 34 -4.57 11.56 -9.57
N GLY A 35 -4.25 12.62 -10.33
CA GLY A 35 -4.97 13.91 -10.21
C GLY A 35 -6.43 13.85 -10.68
N VAL A 36 -6.81 12.87 -11.50
CA VAL A 36 -8.18 12.68 -12.00
C VAL A 36 -8.97 11.72 -11.11
N LEU A 37 -8.28 10.73 -10.53
CA LEU A 37 -8.91 9.65 -9.75
C LEU A 37 -8.90 9.90 -8.23
N ALA A 38 -8.02 10.75 -7.70
CA ALA A 38 -8.00 11.12 -6.29
C ALA A 38 -8.83 12.39 -6.05
N LYS A 39 -10.15 12.24 -6.07
CA LYS A 39 -11.08 13.32 -5.76
C LYS A 39 -11.04 13.66 -4.26
N GLU A 40 -11.41 14.89 -3.92
CA GLU A 40 -11.38 15.38 -2.54
C GLU A 40 -12.29 14.58 -1.62
N GLU A 41 -13.44 14.12 -2.11
CA GLU A 41 -14.37 13.27 -1.35
C GLU A 41 -13.85 11.86 -1.04
N MET A 42 -12.71 11.46 -1.62
CA MET A 42 -12.04 10.19 -1.34
C MET A 42 -10.91 10.32 -0.32
N GLN A 43 -10.68 11.52 0.24
CA GLN A 43 -9.74 11.70 1.33
C GLN A 43 -10.14 10.85 2.54
N LEU A 44 -9.16 10.21 3.17
CA LEU A 44 -9.37 9.45 4.41
C LEU A 44 -9.85 10.34 5.56
N ILE A 45 -9.49 11.62 5.49
CA ILE A 45 -9.90 12.67 6.42
C ILE A 45 -10.71 13.68 5.61
N SER A 46 -12.01 13.75 5.88
CA SER A 46 -12.92 14.68 5.19
C SER A 46 -12.78 16.11 5.67
N ASP A 47 -12.37 16.32 6.93
CA ASP A 47 -12.20 17.63 7.54
C ASP A 47 -10.96 17.61 8.47
N ALA A 48 -9.99 18.48 8.17
CA ALA A 48 -8.74 18.57 8.92
C ALA A 48 -8.93 19.18 10.33
N VAL A 49 -9.92 20.06 10.50
CA VAL A 49 -10.23 20.69 11.79
C VAL A 49 -10.85 19.67 12.73
N GLU A 50 -11.80 18.87 12.23
CA GLU A 50 -12.42 17.80 13.01
C GLU A 50 -11.39 16.74 13.43
N ALA A 51 -10.55 16.29 12.49
CA ALA A 51 -9.49 15.33 12.80
C ALA A 51 -8.48 15.86 13.84
N GLY A 52 -8.12 17.14 13.75
CA GLY A 52 -7.24 17.79 14.73
C GLY A 52 -7.87 17.88 16.13
N LEU A 53 -9.18 18.13 16.20
CA LEU A 53 -9.92 18.17 17.46
C LEU A 53 -9.98 16.77 18.10
N ASP A 54 -10.27 15.74 17.31
CA ASP A 54 -10.32 14.36 17.79
C ASP A 54 -8.97 13.89 18.33
N ASP A 55 -7.88 14.23 17.64
CA ASP A 55 -6.52 13.96 18.11
C ASP A 55 -6.22 14.68 19.42
N HIS A 56 -6.60 15.97 19.54
CA HIS A 56 -6.42 16.71 20.78
C HIS A 56 -7.16 16.07 21.96
N ILE A 57 -8.40 15.62 21.74
CA ILE A 57 -9.21 14.93 22.75
C ILE A 57 -8.56 13.57 23.11
N TYR A 58 -8.10 12.81 22.12
CA TYR A 58 -7.50 11.50 22.29
C TYR A 58 -6.21 11.56 23.13
N PHE A 59 -5.26 12.43 22.76
CA PHE A 59 -4.01 12.59 23.51
C PHE A 59 -4.24 13.10 24.94
N SER A 60 -5.23 13.99 25.11
CA SER A 60 -5.60 14.48 26.44
C SER A 60 -6.15 13.35 27.34
N LYS A 61 -6.88 12.39 26.77
CA LYS A 61 -7.47 11.27 27.52
C LYS A 61 -6.48 10.16 27.82
N GLU A 62 -5.58 9.86 26.88
CA GLU A 62 -4.68 8.71 27.00
C GLU A 62 -3.31 9.08 27.60
N ALA A 63 -3.04 10.37 27.85
CA ALA A 63 -1.73 10.87 28.27
C ALA A 63 -0.58 10.42 27.35
N THR A 64 -0.91 10.09 26.09
CA THR A 64 0.06 9.70 25.07
C THR A 64 0.58 10.94 24.38
N SER A 65 1.90 11.00 24.14
CA SER A 65 2.54 12.07 23.39
C SER A 65 3.11 11.48 22.10
N GLY A 66 2.70 12.05 20.97
CA GLY A 66 3.01 11.53 19.63
C GLY A 66 1.75 11.40 18.79
N GLY A 67 1.56 12.33 17.84
CA GLY A 67 0.42 12.38 16.91
C GLY A 67 0.14 11.06 16.20
N ARG A 68 -1.05 10.91 15.59
CA ARG A 68 -1.32 9.86 14.59
C ARG A 68 -0.53 10.16 13.30
N GLY A 69 0.78 10.17 13.40
CA GLY A 69 1.66 10.26 12.25
C GLY A 69 1.50 9.02 11.38
N PHE A 70 1.61 9.21 10.06
CA PHE A 70 1.70 8.17 9.02
C PHE A 70 0.39 7.63 8.41
N GLY A 71 -0.75 8.32 8.55
CA GLY A 71 -2.03 7.84 7.97
C GLY A 71 -2.80 8.79 7.04
N GLY A 72 -2.37 10.05 6.88
CA GLY A 72 -3.03 11.00 5.98
C GLY A 72 -2.55 10.85 4.55
N GLY A 73 -3.47 10.74 3.58
CA GLY A 73 -3.23 10.51 2.15
C GLY A 73 -2.49 11.62 1.40
N GLY A 74 -1.27 11.93 1.82
CA GLY A 74 -0.31 12.79 1.13
C GLY A 74 0.83 11.98 0.48
N CYS A 75 1.63 12.67 -0.33
CA CYS A 75 2.75 12.16 -1.14
C CYS A 75 3.86 11.36 -0.40
N GLY A 76 3.72 11.06 0.90
CA GLY A 76 4.65 10.18 1.60
C GLY A 76 6.10 10.66 1.59
N CYS A 77 6.34 11.96 1.70
CA CYS A 77 7.68 12.51 1.89
C CYS A 77 7.79 13.08 3.30
N ASN A 78 8.70 12.49 4.09
CA ASN A 78 9.34 13.14 5.24
C ASN A 78 10.17 14.33 4.74
#